data_AF-A0A410PLJ4-F1
#
_entry.id   AF-A0A410PLJ4-F1
#
_cell.length_a   1.000
_cell.length_b   1.000
_cell.length_c   1.000
_cell.angle_alpha   90.00
_cell.angle_beta   90.00
_cell.angle_gamma   90.00
#
_symmetry.space_group_name_H-M   'P 1'
#
loop_
_entity.id
_entity.type
_entity.pdbx_description
1 polymer ?
#
loop_
_entity_poly.entity_id
_entity_poly.type
_entity_poly.pdbx_seq_one_letter_code
_entity_poly.pdbx_strand_id
1 'polypeptide(L)'
;MIDEKNISEKGSAFLKLSLYALLGVLLELLILLIEILVYGKSINHLSFTGAEKILHWILTCITWTAVSYQLIKTSREKYKFDIFKYRNSLDLKNWLLCLILLTVSISNSLIDWNGFKVLKEFLYYGWLQFIFQYIYYLFETILVVLIIIFAQKAGEIWFRKDKIPWGGIFVGSTWGLLHIVTKFQLYAGLSAFIEGLLFGVAYLASRKDLRIAYPLIFLMFVL
;
A
#
# COMPACT_ATOMS: atom_id res chain seq x y z
N MET A 1 14.15 -34.36 7.48
CA MET A 1 13.65 -33.24 8.31
C MET A 1 14.23 -31.95 7.74
N ILE A 2 13.51 -31.29 6.83
CA ILE A 2 13.92 -29.95 6.37
C ILE A 2 13.78 -29.06 7.60
N ASP A 3 14.87 -28.44 8.03
CA ASP A 3 14.98 -27.74 9.32
C ASP A 3 13.89 -26.67 9.47
N GLU A 4 12.83 -27.01 10.22
CA GLU A 4 11.64 -26.17 10.41
C GLU A 4 12.01 -24.83 11.07
N LYS A 5 13.08 -24.82 11.87
CA LYS A 5 13.63 -23.62 12.48
C LYS A 5 14.12 -22.63 11.43
N ASN A 6 14.84 -23.11 10.41
CA ASN A 6 15.36 -22.29 9.31
C ASN A 6 14.22 -21.71 8.45
N ILE A 7 13.13 -22.45 8.25
CA ILE A 7 11.93 -21.96 7.55
C ILE A 7 11.25 -20.84 8.34
N SER A 8 11.04 -21.07 9.64
CA SER A 8 10.41 -20.11 10.53
C SER A 8 11.19 -18.79 10.59
N GLU A 9 12.51 -18.86 10.76
CA GLU A 9 13.40 -17.70 10.81
C GLU A 9 13.39 -16.90 9.51
N LYS A 10 13.45 -17.59 8.35
CA LYS A 10 13.42 -16.93 7.03
C LYS A 10 12.10 -16.24 6.77
N GLY A 11 10.96 -16.89 7.01
CA GLY A 11 9.65 -16.25 6.83
C GLY A 11 9.48 -15.05 7.76
N SER A 12 9.92 -15.18 9.02
CA SER A 12 9.88 -14.09 10.00
C SER A 12 10.71 -12.88 9.57
N ALA A 13 11.83 -13.09 8.89
CA ALA A 13 12.64 -12.00 8.36
C ALA A 13 11.88 -11.18 7.31
N PHE A 14 11.12 -11.81 6.43
CA PHE A 14 10.29 -11.11 5.46
C PHE A 14 9.06 -10.46 6.10
N LEU A 15 8.43 -11.10 7.09
CA LEU A 15 7.35 -10.46 7.84
C LEU A 15 7.84 -9.18 8.53
N LYS A 16 9.06 -9.17 9.09
CA LYS A 16 9.68 -7.96 9.66
C LYS A 16 9.84 -6.84 8.63
N LEU A 17 10.26 -7.15 7.40
CA LEU A 17 10.33 -6.15 6.33
C LEU A 17 8.94 -5.60 5.98
N SER A 18 7.90 -6.45 5.97
CA SER A 18 6.52 -6.02 5.75
C SER A 18 6.02 -5.10 6.89
N LEU A 19 6.32 -5.46 8.14
CA LEU A 19 6.03 -4.63 9.31
C LEU A 19 6.78 -3.30 9.29
N TYR A 20 8.03 -3.27 8.82
CA TYR A 20 8.76 -2.01 8.63
C TYR A 20 8.19 -1.15 7.52
N ALA A 21 7.67 -1.74 6.44
CA ALA A 21 6.95 -0.99 5.41
C ALA A 21 5.65 -0.39 5.99
N LEU A 22 4.90 -1.15 6.79
CA LEU A 22 3.72 -0.67 7.52
C LEU A 22 4.05 0.46 8.48
N LEU A 23 5.12 0.32 9.28
CA LEU A 23 5.61 1.41 10.14
C LEU A 23 6.02 2.63 9.33
N GLY A 24 6.57 2.42 8.13
CA GLY A 24 6.87 3.48 7.16
C GLY A 24 5.64 4.31 6.81
N VAL A 25 4.50 3.68 6.55
CA VAL A 25 3.22 4.38 6.32
C VAL A 25 2.85 5.18 7.57
N LEU A 26 2.93 4.56 8.75
CA LEU A 26 2.57 5.20 10.03
C LEU A 26 3.48 6.37 10.44
N LEU A 27 4.67 6.55 9.83
CA LEU A 27 5.52 7.71 10.08
C LEU A 27 4.86 9.03 9.66
N GLU A 28 3.91 9.00 8.74
CA GLU A 28 3.10 10.17 8.40
C GLU A 28 2.37 10.73 9.63
N LEU A 29 1.85 9.86 10.50
CA LEU A 29 1.17 10.30 11.73
C LEU A 29 2.13 11.05 12.66
N LEU A 30 3.42 10.68 12.66
CA LEU A 30 4.45 11.39 13.41
C LEU A 30 4.78 12.74 12.78
N ILE A 31 4.85 12.82 11.45
CA ILE A 31 5.03 14.09 10.72
C ILE A 31 3.87 15.03 11.04
N LEU A 32 2.63 14.54 10.94
CA LEU A 32 1.42 15.28 11.28
C LEU A 32 1.45 15.81 12.72
N LEU A 33 1.86 14.97 13.68
CA LEU A 33 1.99 15.39 15.09
C LEU A 33 3.01 16.52 15.27
N ILE A 34 4.15 16.43 14.59
CA ILE A 34 5.19 17.47 14.63
C ILE A 34 4.65 18.77 14.03
N GLU A 35 3.97 18.71 12.88
CA GLU A 35 3.42 19.88 12.22
C GLU A 35 2.33 20.58 13.04
N ILE A 36 1.44 19.82 13.70
CA ILE A 36 0.44 20.35 14.63
C ILE A 36 1.11 21.17 15.73
N LEU A 37 2.21 20.66 16.32
CA LEU A 37 2.97 21.35 17.36
C LEU A 37 3.69 22.60 16.83
N VAL A 38 4.30 22.51 15.63
CA VAL A 38 5.05 23.61 15.00
C VAL A 38 4.12 24.73 14.55
N TYR A 39 2.96 24.40 13.98
CA TYR A 39 1.98 25.38 13.49
C TYR A 39 1.03 25.88 14.58
N GLY A 40 1.01 25.26 15.76
CA GLY A 40 0.08 25.58 16.83
C GLY A 40 -1.38 25.32 16.44
N LYS A 41 -1.62 24.29 15.63
CA LYS A 41 -2.95 23.95 15.07
C LYS A 41 -3.54 22.72 15.74
N SER A 42 -4.84 22.50 15.53
CA SER A 42 -5.50 21.27 15.96
C SER A 42 -5.24 20.12 14.98
N ILE A 43 -5.50 18.88 15.40
CA ILE A 43 -5.43 17.69 14.53
C ILE A 43 -6.40 17.71 13.35
N ASN A 44 -7.36 18.64 13.33
CA ASN A 44 -8.28 18.76 12.21
C ASN A 44 -7.53 19.30 10.99
N HIS A 45 -7.32 18.44 9.98
CA HIS A 45 -6.64 18.74 8.72
C HIS A 45 -7.31 19.87 7.91
N LEU A 46 -8.55 20.25 8.24
CA LEU A 46 -9.20 21.45 7.70
C LEU A 46 -8.57 22.76 8.18
N SER A 47 -7.82 22.74 9.29
CA SER A 47 -7.11 23.92 9.82
C SER A 47 -5.83 24.27 9.05
N PHE A 48 -5.34 23.35 8.21
CA PHE A 48 -4.09 23.55 7.46
C PHE A 48 -4.34 24.42 6.22
N THR A 49 -3.44 25.37 5.97
CA THR A 49 -3.44 26.18 4.75
C THR A 49 -3.08 25.34 3.54
N GLY A 50 -3.29 25.87 2.34
CA GLY A 50 -2.94 25.17 1.11
C GLY A 50 -1.46 24.77 1.03
N ALA A 51 -0.58 25.68 1.46
CA ALA A 51 0.86 25.47 1.50
C ALA A 51 1.29 24.44 2.56
N GLU A 52 0.68 24.46 3.74
CA GLU A 52 0.97 23.48 4.80
C GLU A 52 0.59 22.06 4.38
N LYS A 53 -0.56 21.86 3.71
CA LYS A 53 -0.94 20.54 3.16
C LYS A 53 0.07 20.05 2.12
N ILE A 54 0.53 20.95 1.24
CA ILE A 54 1.54 20.61 0.23
C ILE A 54 2.87 20.25 0.90
N LEU A 55 3.30 21.01 1.91
CA LEU A 55 4.52 20.73 2.65
C LEU A 55 4.44 19.37 3.36
N HIS A 56 3.31 19.07 4.02
CA HIS A 56 3.04 17.77 4.64
C HIS A 56 3.20 16.62 3.63
N TRP A 57 2.56 16.73 2.46
CA TRP A 57 2.68 15.72 1.42
C TRP A 57 4.11 15.56 0.90
N ILE A 58 4.86 16.66 0.74
CA ILE A 58 6.28 16.60 0.32
C ILE A 58 7.13 15.88 1.38
N LEU A 59 6.99 16.25 2.65
CA LEU A 59 7.75 15.63 3.75
C LEU A 59 7.45 14.13 3.83
N THR A 60 6.17 13.76 3.74
CA THR A 60 5.74 12.37 3.76
C THR A 60 6.30 11.58 2.57
N CYS A 61 6.26 12.13 1.35
CA CYS A 61 6.87 11.52 0.17
C CYS A 61 8.38 11.27 0.35
N ILE A 62 9.13 12.23 0.92
CA ILE A 62 10.56 12.09 1.19
C ILE A 62 10.81 10.94 2.18
N THR A 63 10.05 10.91 3.29
CA THR A 63 10.15 9.86 4.30
C THR A 63 9.83 8.48 3.72
N TRP A 64 8.73 8.35 2.98
CA TRP A 64 8.34 7.09 2.33
C TRP A 64 9.34 6.62 1.28
N THR A 65 9.94 7.55 0.53
CA THR A 65 11.03 7.25 -0.41
C THR A 65 12.23 6.65 0.32
N ALA A 66 12.67 7.29 1.41
CA ALA A 66 13.81 6.84 2.20
C ALA A 66 13.57 5.44 2.79
N VAL A 67 12.38 5.22 3.37
CA VAL A 67 11.99 3.90 3.92
C VAL A 67 11.95 2.85 2.81
N SER A 68 11.27 3.14 1.71
CA SER A 68 11.14 2.21 0.58
C SER A 68 12.51 1.83 0.00
N TYR A 69 13.38 2.81 -0.23
CA TYR A 69 14.74 2.59 -0.70
C TYR A 69 15.52 1.67 0.25
N GLN A 70 15.47 1.93 1.55
CA GLN A 70 16.19 1.14 2.55
C GLN A 70 15.67 -0.30 2.63
N LEU A 71 14.35 -0.50 2.55
CA LEU A 71 13.75 -1.83 2.57
C LEU A 71 14.11 -2.65 1.32
N ILE A 72 14.04 -2.03 0.14
CA ILE A 72 14.44 -2.65 -1.14
C ILE A 72 15.92 -3.01 -1.12
N LYS A 73 16.77 -2.09 -0.66
CA LYS A 73 18.21 -2.33 -0.52
C LYS A 73 18.47 -3.50 0.43
N THR A 74 17.82 -3.50 1.59
CA THR A 74 17.97 -4.56 2.60
C THR A 74 17.49 -5.91 2.07
N SER A 75 16.34 -5.97 1.38
CA SER A 75 15.84 -7.23 0.80
C SER A 75 16.83 -7.81 -0.20
N ARG A 76 17.43 -6.97 -1.04
CA ARG A 76 18.39 -7.38 -2.07
C ARG A 76 19.74 -7.79 -1.47
N GLU A 77 20.33 -6.96 -0.61
CA GLU A 77 21.70 -7.14 -0.14
C GLU A 77 21.80 -8.20 0.96
N LYS A 78 20.91 -8.12 1.96
CA LYS A 78 20.91 -9.00 3.14
C LYS A 78 20.17 -10.31 2.89
N TYR A 79 18.99 -10.24 2.27
CA TYR A 79 18.12 -11.41 2.08
C TYR A 79 18.20 -12.04 0.69
N LYS A 80 19.04 -11.48 -0.20
CA LYS A 80 19.21 -11.95 -1.61
C LYS A 80 17.89 -12.07 -2.37
N PHE A 81 16.92 -11.23 -1.99
CA PHE A 81 15.59 -11.18 -2.60
C PHE A 81 15.44 -9.86 -3.36
N ASP A 82 15.59 -9.97 -4.68
CA ASP A 82 15.38 -8.87 -5.60
C ASP A 82 13.93 -8.86 -6.10
N ILE A 83 13.18 -7.84 -5.71
CA ILE A 83 11.76 -7.66 -6.06
C ILE A 83 11.57 -7.36 -7.55
N PHE A 84 12.60 -6.87 -8.24
CA PHE A 84 12.54 -6.52 -9.67
C PHE A 84 12.91 -7.69 -10.60
N LYS A 85 13.24 -8.85 -10.03
CA LYS A 85 13.63 -10.04 -10.79
C LYS A 85 12.46 -10.68 -11.54
N TYR A 86 11.23 -10.52 -11.05
CA TYR A 86 10.04 -11.08 -11.69
C TYR A 86 9.73 -10.31 -12.97
N ARG A 87 9.90 -10.98 -14.12
CA ARG A 87 9.69 -10.41 -15.46
C ARG A 87 8.94 -11.39 -16.37
N ASN A 88 7.77 -11.80 -15.92
CA ASN A 88 6.98 -12.81 -16.63
C ASN A 88 6.00 -12.13 -17.58
N SER A 89 5.90 -12.62 -18.82
CA SER A 89 4.76 -12.28 -19.66
C SER A 89 3.48 -12.80 -19.02
N LEU A 90 2.43 -11.99 -19.11
CA LEU A 90 1.08 -12.36 -18.69
C LEU A 90 0.40 -13.10 -19.83
N ASP A 91 -0.29 -14.19 -19.50
CA ASP A 91 -1.26 -14.78 -20.40
C ASP A 91 -2.57 -13.95 -20.41
N LEU A 92 -3.44 -14.24 -21.38
CA LEU A 92 -4.72 -13.55 -21.52
C LEU A 92 -5.60 -13.70 -20.26
N LYS A 93 -5.56 -14.85 -19.58
CA LYS A 93 -6.40 -15.10 -18.39
C LYS A 93 -6.00 -14.18 -17.24
N ASN A 94 -4.70 -14.00 -17.04
CA ASN A 94 -4.19 -13.09 -16.03
C ASN A 94 -4.47 -11.62 -16.36
N TRP A 95 -4.38 -11.23 -17.64
CA TRP A 95 -4.81 -9.89 -18.07
C TRP A 95 -6.29 -9.64 -17.80
N LEU A 96 -7.16 -10.62 -18.14
CA LEU A 96 -8.58 -10.53 -17.84
C LEU A 96 -8.84 -10.46 -16.33
N LEU A 97 -8.12 -11.23 -15.53
CA LEU A 97 -8.23 -11.17 -14.06
C LEU A 97 -7.81 -9.79 -13.54
N CYS A 98 -6.70 -9.22 -14.00
CA CYS A 98 -6.30 -7.86 -13.64
C CYS A 98 -7.37 -6.82 -13.99
N LEU A 99 -7.98 -6.93 -15.17
CA LEU A 99 -9.06 -6.04 -15.59
C LEU A 99 -10.32 -6.18 -14.74
N ILE A 100 -10.70 -7.40 -14.38
CA ILE A 100 -11.83 -7.67 -13.47
C ILE A 100 -11.54 -7.06 -12.10
N LEU A 101 -10.36 -7.27 -11.53
CA LEU A 101 -9.97 -6.71 -10.24
C LEU A 101 -10.01 -5.18 -10.26
N LEU A 102 -9.48 -4.55 -11.30
CA LEU A 102 -9.55 -3.10 -11.48
C LEU A 102 -11.00 -2.60 -11.55
N THR A 103 -11.85 -3.28 -12.31
CA THR A 103 -13.26 -2.91 -12.45
C THR A 103 -14.01 -3.04 -11.12
N VAL A 104 -13.73 -4.08 -10.34
CA VAL A 104 -14.31 -4.28 -9.01
C VAL A 104 -13.86 -3.16 -8.05
N SER A 105 -12.57 -2.82 -8.03
CA SER A 105 -12.06 -1.72 -7.21
C SER A 105 -12.68 -0.37 -7.58
N ILE A 106 -12.75 -0.03 -8.87
CA ILE A 106 -13.39 1.21 -9.34
C ILE A 106 -14.88 1.23 -8.94
N SER A 107 -15.58 0.11 -9.10
CA SER A 107 -17.00 0.02 -8.73
C SER A 107 -17.20 0.25 -7.23
N ASN A 108 -16.32 -0.32 -6.39
CA ASN A 108 -16.35 -0.09 -4.95
C ASN A 108 -16.04 1.38 -4.60
N SER A 109 -15.01 1.96 -5.22
CA SER A 109 -14.66 3.38 -5.07
C SER A 109 -15.83 4.30 -5.43
N LEU A 110 -16.53 4.03 -6.53
CA LEU A 110 -17.72 4.80 -6.95
C LEU A 110 -18.84 4.79 -5.91
N ILE A 111 -19.07 3.65 -5.26
CA ILE A 111 -20.09 3.49 -4.21
C ILE A 111 -19.64 4.24 -2.95
N ASP A 112 -18.43 3.97 -2.47
CA ASP A 112 -17.89 4.54 -1.24
C ASP A 112 -17.76 6.08 -1.32
N TRP A 113 -17.38 6.60 -2.49
CA TRP A 113 -17.28 8.03 -2.73
C TRP A 113 -18.58 8.66 -3.21
N ASN A 114 -19.63 7.90 -3.50
CA ASN A 114 -20.88 8.35 -4.14
C ASN A 114 -20.62 9.19 -5.41
N GLY A 115 -19.78 8.67 -6.31
CA GLY A 115 -19.31 9.31 -7.54
C GLY A 115 -17.81 9.11 -7.78
N PHE A 116 -17.29 9.69 -8.86
CA PHE A 116 -15.88 9.53 -9.24
C PHE A 116 -14.96 10.24 -8.24
N LYS A 117 -14.19 9.45 -7.47
CA LYS A 117 -13.19 9.94 -6.48
C LYS A 117 -12.30 11.03 -7.06
N VAL A 118 -11.71 10.77 -8.21
CA VAL A 118 -10.79 11.69 -8.91
C VAL A 118 -11.41 13.06 -9.18
N LEU A 119 -12.65 13.08 -9.67
CA LEU A 119 -13.35 14.33 -9.96
C LEU A 119 -13.68 15.08 -8.67
N LYS A 120 -14.14 14.37 -7.63
CA LYS A 120 -14.47 14.97 -6.34
C LYS A 120 -13.25 15.58 -5.67
N GLU A 121 -12.13 14.88 -5.67
CA GLU A 121 -10.86 15.37 -5.13
C GLU A 121 -10.36 16.58 -5.91
N PHE A 122 -10.41 16.54 -7.26
CA PHE A 122 -10.03 17.68 -8.09
C PHE A 122 -10.88 18.92 -7.79
N LEU A 123 -12.20 18.78 -7.66
CA LEU A 123 -13.09 19.89 -7.33
C LEU A 123 -12.89 20.41 -5.91
N TYR A 124 -12.55 19.54 -4.96
CA TYR A 124 -12.34 19.90 -3.56
C TYR A 124 -10.99 20.59 -3.32
N TYR A 125 -9.91 20.07 -3.89
CA TYR A 125 -8.54 20.54 -3.67
C TYR A 125 -8.09 21.59 -4.69
N GLY A 126 -8.74 21.67 -5.86
CA GLY A 126 -8.25 22.44 -6.99
C GLY A 126 -6.97 21.85 -7.59
N TRP A 127 -6.56 22.37 -8.75
CA TRP A 127 -5.52 21.74 -9.58
C TRP A 127 -4.17 21.52 -8.87
N LEU A 128 -3.69 22.49 -8.09
CA LEU A 128 -2.35 22.43 -7.50
C LEU A 128 -2.27 21.39 -6.39
N GLN A 129 -3.19 21.44 -5.43
CA GLN A 129 -3.19 20.49 -4.32
C GLN A 129 -3.53 19.07 -4.81
N PHE A 130 -4.41 18.95 -5.80
CA PHE A 130 -4.70 17.69 -6.45
C PHE A 130 -3.45 17.01 -7.03
N ILE A 131 -2.57 17.77 -7.71
CA ILE A 131 -1.31 17.20 -8.24
C ILE A 131 -0.43 16.66 -7.12
N PHE A 132 -0.25 17.41 -6.03
CA PHE A 132 0.57 16.93 -4.90
C PHE A 132 -0.05 15.75 -4.17
N GLN A 133 -1.37 15.71 -4.04
CA GLN A 133 -2.09 14.56 -3.47
C GLN A 133 -1.87 13.29 -4.31
N TYR A 134 -1.91 13.40 -5.64
CA TYR A 134 -1.70 12.25 -6.52
C TYR A 134 -0.24 11.80 -6.58
N ILE A 135 0.71 12.74 -6.43
CA ILE A 135 2.11 12.40 -6.18
C ILE A 135 2.23 11.63 -4.86
N TYR A 136 1.60 12.12 -3.80
CA TYR A 136 1.55 11.44 -2.51
C TYR A 136 0.99 10.01 -2.63
N TYR A 137 -0.11 9.80 -3.37
CA TYR A 137 -0.67 8.46 -3.59
C TYR A 137 0.25 7.51 -4.36
N LEU A 138 1.10 8.02 -5.25
CA LEU A 138 2.15 7.19 -5.87
C LEU A 138 3.10 6.66 -4.81
N PHE A 139 3.59 7.51 -3.90
CA PHE A 139 4.52 7.10 -2.85
C PHE A 139 3.87 6.20 -1.79
N GLU A 140 2.61 6.46 -1.42
CA GLU A 140 1.85 5.58 -0.53
C GLU A 140 1.76 4.17 -1.12
N THR A 141 1.43 4.10 -2.42
CA THR A 141 1.31 2.82 -3.13
C THR A 141 2.62 2.04 -3.15
N ILE A 142 3.79 2.70 -3.19
CA ILE A 142 5.09 2.01 -3.09
C ILE A 142 5.16 1.22 -1.78
N LEU A 143 4.84 1.85 -0.65
CA LEU A 143 4.89 1.18 0.65
C LEU A 143 3.83 0.08 0.75
N VAL A 144 2.60 0.33 0.30
CA VAL A 144 1.53 -0.69 0.24
C VAL A 144 1.98 -1.93 -0.55
N VAL A 145 2.60 -1.72 -1.72
CA VAL A 145 3.12 -2.80 -2.54
C VAL A 145 4.28 -3.53 -1.85
N LEU A 146 5.17 -2.82 -1.15
CA LEU A 146 6.24 -3.45 -0.36
C LEU A 146 5.69 -4.29 0.81
N ILE A 147 4.65 -3.82 1.50
CA ILE A 147 3.94 -4.60 2.53
C ILE A 147 3.47 -5.92 1.92
N ILE A 148 2.77 -5.86 0.79
CA ILE A 148 2.24 -7.02 0.06
C ILE A 148 3.38 -7.96 -0.34
N ILE A 149 4.44 -7.47 -0.99
CA ILE A 149 5.55 -8.28 -1.50
C ILE A 149 6.21 -9.06 -0.36
N PHE A 150 6.55 -8.38 0.74
CA PHE A 150 7.27 -9.01 1.83
C PHE A 150 6.40 -9.97 2.64
N ALA A 151 5.13 -9.62 2.90
CA ALA A 151 4.20 -10.53 3.55
C ALA A 151 3.86 -11.74 2.66
N GLN A 152 3.73 -11.53 1.34
CA GLN A 152 3.56 -12.61 0.37
C GLN A 152 4.73 -13.58 0.44
N LYS A 153 5.96 -13.05 0.47
CA LYS A 153 7.17 -13.88 0.57
C LYS A 153 7.25 -14.63 1.89
N ALA A 154 6.86 -14.01 3.01
CA ALA A 154 6.81 -14.66 4.32
C ALA A 154 5.85 -15.85 4.32
N GLY A 155 4.60 -15.65 3.88
CA GLY A 155 3.59 -16.70 3.81
C GLY A 155 3.97 -17.84 2.87
N GLU A 156 4.62 -17.54 1.74
CA GLU A 156 5.15 -18.56 0.82
C GLU A 156 6.20 -19.45 1.47
N ILE A 157 7.09 -18.87 2.28
CA ILE A 157 8.13 -19.63 2.99
C ILE A 157 7.50 -20.51 4.06
N TRP A 158 6.61 -19.96 4.89
CA TRP A 158 6.01 -20.69 6.00
C TRP A 158 5.07 -21.80 5.53
N PHE A 159 4.18 -21.50 4.59
CA PHE A 159 3.10 -22.41 4.23
C PHE A 159 3.35 -23.19 2.94
N ARG A 160 4.39 -22.82 2.16
CA ARG A 160 4.70 -23.44 0.85
C ARG A 160 3.51 -23.41 -0.11
N LYS A 161 2.71 -22.33 -0.04
CA LYS A 161 1.56 -22.06 -0.91
C LYS A 161 1.76 -20.69 -1.56
N ASP A 162 2.06 -20.68 -2.85
CA ASP A 162 2.37 -19.49 -3.65
C ASP A 162 1.16 -18.86 -4.35
N LYS A 163 0.03 -19.58 -4.40
CA LYS A 163 -1.24 -19.11 -4.98
C LYS A 163 -2.16 -18.43 -3.96
N ILE A 164 -1.85 -18.48 -2.67
CA ILE A 164 -2.63 -17.82 -1.62
C ILE A 164 -2.13 -16.37 -1.51
N PRO A 165 -3.02 -15.36 -1.49
CA PRO A 165 -2.64 -13.95 -1.42
C PRO A 165 -2.26 -13.55 0.02
N TRP A 166 -1.23 -14.16 0.60
CA TRP A 166 -0.72 -13.85 1.94
C TRP A 166 -0.41 -12.37 2.12
N GLY A 167 0.14 -11.71 1.09
CA GLY A 167 0.39 -10.28 1.10
C GLY A 167 -0.90 -9.46 1.21
N GLY A 168 -1.94 -9.87 0.49
CA GLY A 168 -3.28 -9.26 0.55
C GLY A 168 -3.97 -9.47 1.88
N ILE A 169 -3.89 -10.68 2.43
CA ILE A 169 -4.44 -11.00 3.75
C ILE A 169 -3.78 -10.13 4.81
N PHE A 170 -2.44 -9.99 4.76
CA PHE A 170 -1.71 -9.18 5.72
C PHE A 170 -2.06 -7.69 5.60
N VAL A 171 -1.97 -7.10 4.41
CA VAL A 171 -2.26 -5.67 4.23
C VAL A 171 -3.74 -5.35 4.50
N GLY A 172 -4.66 -6.21 4.07
CA GLY A 172 -6.08 -6.06 4.37
C GLY A 172 -6.34 -6.11 5.87
N SER A 173 -5.69 -7.03 6.60
CA SER A 173 -5.84 -7.12 8.06
C SER A 173 -5.31 -5.87 8.76
N THR A 174 -4.10 -5.43 8.44
CA THR A 174 -3.47 -4.29 9.13
C THR A 174 -4.14 -2.98 8.76
N TRP A 175 -4.49 -2.78 7.50
CA TRP A 175 -5.12 -1.55 7.04
C TRP A 175 -6.59 -1.47 7.40
N GLY A 176 -7.31 -2.60 7.35
CA GLY A 176 -8.69 -2.71 7.84
C GLY A 176 -8.78 -2.38 9.32
N LEU A 177 -7.91 -2.96 10.15
CA LEU A 177 -7.84 -2.62 11.58
C LEU A 177 -7.53 -1.14 11.81
N LEU A 178 -6.56 -0.58 11.08
CA LEU A 178 -6.23 0.84 11.18
C LEU A 178 -7.46 1.71 10.84
N HIS A 179 -8.21 1.37 9.80
CA HIS A 179 -9.43 2.08 9.41
C HIS A 179 -10.56 1.97 10.43
N ILE A 180 -10.75 0.81 11.08
CA ILE A 180 -11.71 0.68 12.18
C ILE A 180 -11.34 1.65 13.31
N VAL A 181 -10.06 1.69 13.67
CA VAL A 181 -9.58 2.51 14.79
C VAL A 181 -9.64 4.00 14.46
N THR A 182 -9.21 4.42 13.27
CA THR A 182 -9.12 5.85 12.92
C THR A 182 -10.46 6.46 12.52
N LYS A 183 -11.34 5.69 11.85
CA LYS A 183 -12.66 6.17 11.42
C LYS A 183 -13.78 5.81 12.41
N PHE A 184 -13.49 5.01 13.44
CA PHE A 184 -14.46 4.48 14.40
C PHE A 184 -15.66 3.77 13.72
N GLN A 185 -15.43 3.13 12.58
CA GLN A 185 -16.47 2.52 11.75
C GLN A 185 -16.05 1.15 11.24
N LEU A 186 -16.84 0.12 11.59
CA LEU A 186 -16.59 -1.25 11.14
C LEU A 186 -16.65 -1.40 9.61
N TYR A 187 -17.62 -0.75 8.97
CA TYR A 187 -17.77 -0.78 7.51
C TYR A 187 -16.52 -0.29 6.78
N ALA A 188 -15.95 0.85 7.21
CA ALA A 188 -14.74 1.40 6.60
C ALA A 188 -13.55 0.44 6.75
N GLY A 189 -13.45 -0.25 7.88
CA GLY A 189 -12.47 -1.31 8.09
C GLY A 189 -12.63 -2.52 7.19
N LEU A 190 -13.87 -3.00 7.05
CA LEU A 190 -14.17 -4.15 6.18
C LEU A 190 -13.93 -3.82 4.70
N SER A 191 -14.30 -2.62 4.25
CA SER A 191 -14.01 -2.15 2.89
C SER A 191 -12.49 -2.13 2.64
N ALA A 192 -11.71 -1.54 3.55
CA ALA A 192 -10.25 -1.52 3.45
C ALA A 192 -9.61 -2.92 3.52
N PHE A 193 -10.19 -3.86 4.30
CA PHE A 193 -9.75 -5.25 4.33
C PHE A 193 -9.93 -5.93 2.96
N ILE A 194 -11.11 -5.78 2.36
CA ILE A 194 -11.43 -6.33 1.04
C ILE A 194 -10.52 -5.72 -0.02
N GLU A 195 -10.31 -4.41 0.00
CA GLU A 195 -9.41 -3.72 -0.92
C GLU A 195 -7.97 -4.25 -0.81
N GLY A 196 -7.47 -4.43 0.42
CA GLY A 196 -6.17 -5.05 0.65
C GLY A 196 -6.07 -6.49 0.10
N LEU A 197 -7.13 -7.30 0.24
CA LEU A 197 -7.19 -8.61 -0.40
C LEU A 197 -7.12 -8.51 -1.93
N LEU A 198 -7.89 -7.60 -2.54
CA LEU A 198 -7.86 -7.37 -3.99
C LEU A 198 -6.46 -6.98 -4.47
N PHE A 199 -5.72 -6.16 -3.72
CA PHE A 199 -4.35 -5.79 -4.06
C PHE A 199 -3.39 -6.99 -4.02
N GLY A 200 -3.55 -7.87 -3.03
CA GLY A 200 -2.77 -9.11 -2.97
C GLY A 200 -3.08 -10.07 -4.12
N VAL A 201 -4.35 -10.20 -4.50
CA VAL A 201 -4.75 -10.98 -5.67
C VAL A 201 -4.22 -10.36 -6.96
N ALA A 202 -4.25 -9.02 -7.09
CA ALA A 202 -3.69 -8.29 -8.22
C ALA A 202 -2.17 -8.52 -8.35
N TYR A 203 -1.44 -8.55 -7.24
CA TYR A 203 -0.02 -8.89 -7.21
C TYR A 203 0.27 -10.33 -7.68
N LEU A 204 -0.59 -11.29 -7.35
CA LEU A 204 -0.47 -12.66 -7.85
C LEU A 204 -0.89 -12.79 -9.31
N ALA A 205 -1.97 -12.11 -9.72
CA ALA A 205 -2.47 -12.08 -11.09
C ALA A 205 -1.41 -11.49 -12.04
N SER A 206 -0.70 -10.45 -11.61
CA SER A 206 0.44 -9.86 -12.32
C SER A 206 1.71 -10.73 -12.32
N ARG A 207 1.62 -11.99 -11.84
CA ARG A 207 2.74 -12.94 -11.72
C ARG A 207 3.91 -12.36 -10.93
N LYS A 208 3.62 -11.51 -9.94
CA LYS A 208 4.57 -10.81 -9.08
C LYS A 208 5.47 -9.81 -9.82
N ASP A 209 5.17 -9.50 -11.09
CA ASP A 209 5.92 -8.53 -11.87
C ASP A 209 5.54 -7.11 -11.42
N LEU A 210 6.49 -6.43 -10.78
CA LEU A 210 6.27 -5.13 -10.20
C LEU A 210 5.89 -4.07 -11.26
N ARG A 211 6.33 -4.24 -12.51
CA ARG A 211 6.03 -3.30 -13.61
C ARG A 211 4.55 -3.31 -13.98
N ILE A 212 3.84 -4.38 -13.62
CA ILE A 212 2.39 -4.51 -13.81
C ILE A 212 1.67 -4.33 -12.48
N ALA A 213 2.15 -4.97 -11.42
CA ALA A 213 1.52 -4.92 -10.10
C ALA A 213 1.41 -3.49 -9.57
N TYR A 214 2.49 -2.71 -9.64
CA TYR A 214 2.53 -1.35 -9.11
C TYR A 214 1.52 -0.42 -9.81
N PRO A 215 1.54 -0.25 -11.15
CA PRO A 215 0.56 0.61 -11.81
C PRO A 215 -0.87 0.07 -11.65
N LEU A 216 -1.08 -1.24 -11.64
CA LEU A 216 -2.42 -1.82 -11.42
C LEU A 216 -2.96 -1.47 -10.03
N ILE A 217 -2.18 -1.72 -8.97
CA ILE A 217 -2.58 -1.45 -7.59
C ILE A 217 -2.75 0.06 -7.37
N PHE A 218 -1.89 0.89 -7.96
CA PHE A 218 -2.05 2.35 -7.93
C PHE A 218 -3.39 2.76 -8.53
N LEU A 219 -3.72 2.27 -9.73
CA LEU A 219 -5.00 2.57 -10.38
C LEU A 219 -6.20 2.07 -9.57
N MET A 220 -6.10 0.88 -8.96
CA MET A 220 -7.14 0.35 -8.09
C MET A 220 -7.35 1.21 -6.83
N PHE A 221 -6.31 1.90 -6.35
CA PHE A 221 -6.36 2.73 -5.15
C PHE A 221 -6.84 4.17 -5.44
N VAL A 222 -6.47 4.75 -6.58
CA VAL A 222 -6.78 6.16 -6.89
C VAL A 222 -8.07 6.34 -7.69
N LEU A 223 -8.55 5.33 -8.42
CA LEU A 223 -9.79 5.40 -9.21
C LEU A 223 -10.98 4.86 -8.43
#